data_AF-A0A261RLU5-F1
#
_entry.id   AF-A0A261RLU5-F1
#
_cell.length_a   1.000
_cell.length_b   1.000
_cell.length_c   1.000
_cell.angle_alpha   90.00
_cell.angle_beta   90.00
_cell.angle_gamma   90.00
#
_symmetry.space_group_name_H-M   'P 1'
#
loop_
_entity.id
_entity.type
_entity.pdbx_description
1 polymer ?
#
loop_
_entity_poly.entity_id
_entity_poly.type
_entity_poly.pdbx_seq_one_letter_code
_entity_poly.pdbx_strand_id
1 'polypeptide(L)'
;MHIALYTTAACDECAKTKAALVARGIRFTERSVAEHQRALVAKGFDGPPVIAFSVESELVTWQGYRQDLIDLLADLIEYGLLPRHGFRDLCDARDAVLTRFQAMQHIRGHQLDADEFFADHGKHPLYRGAVLLDWLGY
;
A
#
# COMPACT_ATOMS: atom_id res chain seq x y z
N MET A 1 1.18 -13.58 3.50
CA MET A 1 0.43 -12.56 2.74
C MET A 1 0.29 -13.03 1.29
N HIS A 2 -0.88 -12.88 0.67
CA HIS A 2 -1.10 -13.23 -0.75
C HIS A 2 -1.29 -11.94 -1.56
N ILE A 3 -0.49 -11.77 -2.61
CA ILE A 3 -0.51 -10.60 -3.49
C ILE A 3 -1.05 -11.02 -4.84
N ALA A 4 -2.08 -10.34 -5.32
CA ALA A 4 -2.66 -10.49 -6.64
C ALA A 4 -2.27 -9.30 -7.52
N LEU A 5 -1.77 -9.57 -8.71
CA LEU A 5 -1.49 -8.57 -9.73
C LEU A 5 -2.45 -8.79 -10.91
N TYR A 6 -3.35 -7.84 -11.13
CA TYR A 6 -4.31 -7.87 -12.23
C TYR A 6 -3.72 -7.15 -13.44
N THR A 7 -3.62 -7.84 -14.56
CA THR A 7 -2.95 -7.38 -15.77
C THR A 7 -3.79 -7.61 -17.02
N THR A 8 -3.33 -7.02 -18.13
CA THR A 8 -3.80 -7.34 -19.48
C THR A 8 -2.60 -7.56 -20.39
N ALA A 9 -2.82 -8.19 -21.54
CA ALA A 9 -1.79 -8.35 -22.57
C ALA A 9 -1.39 -6.99 -23.18
N ALA A 10 -0.15 -6.88 -23.65
CA ALA A 10 0.38 -5.67 -24.30
C ALA A 10 0.24 -4.38 -23.46
N CYS A 11 0.51 -4.49 -22.16
CA CYS A 11 0.46 -3.37 -21.20
C CYS A 11 1.86 -3.10 -20.63
N ASP A 12 2.46 -1.96 -21.01
CA ASP A 12 3.81 -1.58 -20.60
C ASP A 12 3.92 -1.36 -19.09
N GLU A 13 2.92 -0.72 -18.47
CA GLU A 13 2.89 -0.54 -17.01
C GLU A 13 2.76 -1.86 -16.26
N CYS A 14 2.07 -2.85 -16.84
CA CYS A 14 1.96 -4.18 -16.29
C CYS A 14 3.34 -4.86 -16.32
N ALA A 15 4.09 -4.74 -17.42
CA ALA A 15 5.44 -5.28 -17.51
C ALA A 15 6.39 -4.60 -16.50
N LYS A 16 6.35 -3.27 -16.37
CA LYS A 16 7.14 -2.51 -15.39
C LYS A 16 6.82 -2.94 -13.95
N THR A 17 5.53 -3.04 -13.63
CA THR A 17 5.07 -3.48 -12.31
C THR A 17 5.53 -4.89 -11.98
N LYS A 18 5.42 -5.84 -12.92
CA LYS A 18 5.94 -7.20 -12.73
C LYS A 18 7.44 -7.20 -12.46
N ALA A 19 8.21 -6.49 -13.30
CA ALA A 19 9.66 -6.43 -13.16
C ALA A 19 10.08 -5.85 -11.81
N ALA A 20 9.40 -4.80 -11.34
CA ALA A 20 9.68 -4.19 -10.04
C ALA A 20 9.34 -5.12 -8.86
N LEU A 21 8.20 -5.83 -8.91
CA LEU A 21 7.84 -6.82 -7.89
C LEU A 21 8.89 -7.96 -7.84
N VAL A 22 9.29 -8.49 -9.00
CA VAL A 22 10.32 -9.54 -9.10
C VAL A 22 11.67 -9.05 -8.58
N ALA A 23 12.07 -7.83 -8.93
CA ALA A 23 13.34 -7.24 -8.48
C ALA A 23 13.41 -7.09 -6.95
N ARG A 24 12.26 -6.92 -6.29
CA ARG A 24 12.13 -6.89 -4.81
C ARG A 24 11.89 -8.27 -4.19
N GLY A 25 11.95 -9.35 -4.97
CA GLY A 25 11.71 -10.71 -4.47
C GLY A 25 10.26 -10.98 -4.07
N ILE A 26 9.32 -10.12 -4.50
CA ILE A 26 7.92 -10.22 -4.13
C ILE A 26 7.23 -11.27 -5.00
N ARG A 27 6.69 -12.30 -4.33
CA ARG A 27 5.88 -13.34 -4.99
C ARG A 27 4.43 -12.86 -5.13
N PHE A 28 3.86 -13.00 -6.33
CA PHE A 28 2.49 -12.63 -6.63
C PHE A 28 1.80 -13.64 -7.55
N THR A 29 0.48 -13.65 -7.50
CA THR A 29 -0.37 -14.39 -8.43
C THR A 29 -0.88 -13.41 -9.49
N GLU A 30 -0.54 -13.65 -10.74
CA GLU A 30 -1.08 -12.88 -11.85
C GLU A 30 -2.54 -13.29 -12.14
N ARG A 31 -3.40 -12.32 -12.43
CA ARG A 31 -4.80 -12.52 -12.80
C ARG A 31 -5.19 -11.65 -13.98
N SER A 32 -6.12 -12.13 -14.79
CA SER A 32 -6.67 -11.36 -15.91
C SER A 32 -7.62 -10.27 -15.42
N VAL A 33 -7.43 -9.04 -15.90
CA VAL A 33 -8.38 -7.95 -15.69
C VAL A 33 -9.72 -8.25 -16.36
N ALA A 34 -9.71 -8.87 -17.53
CA ALA A 34 -10.94 -9.20 -18.27
C ALA A 34 -11.85 -10.15 -17.47
N GLU A 35 -11.27 -11.13 -16.79
CA GLU A 35 -12.01 -12.09 -15.95
C GLU A 35 -12.56 -11.46 -14.66
N HIS A 36 -12.00 -10.31 -14.25
CA HIS A 36 -12.32 -9.65 -12.99
C HIS A 36 -12.84 -8.22 -13.16
N GLN A 37 -13.20 -7.83 -14.38
CA GLN A 37 -13.54 -6.46 -14.76
C GLN A 37 -14.65 -5.87 -13.88
N ARG A 38 -15.75 -6.61 -13.68
CA ARG A 38 -16.88 -6.15 -12.86
C ARG A 38 -16.46 -5.82 -11.42
N ALA A 39 -15.61 -6.66 -10.82
CA ALA A 39 -15.16 -6.46 -9.44
C ALA A 39 -14.17 -5.30 -9.32
N LEU A 40 -13.30 -5.13 -10.32
CA LEU A 40 -12.33 -4.03 -10.37
C LEU A 40 -13.03 -2.68 -10.56
N VAL A 41 -13.97 -2.59 -11.51
CA VAL A 41 -14.78 -1.37 -11.75
C VAL A 41 -15.60 -1.01 -10.52
N ALA A 42 -16.20 -1.99 -9.84
CA ALA A 42 -16.94 -1.74 -8.60
C ALA A 42 -16.08 -1.17 -7.45
N LYS A 43 -14.75 -1.36 -7.52
CA LYS A 43 -13.77 -0.78 -6.60
C LYS A 43 -13.18 0.55 -7.09
N GLY A 44 -13.64 1.06 -8.23
CA GLY A 44 -13.17 2.31 -8.83
C GLY A 44 -11.91 2.18 -9.66
N PHE A 45 -11.50 0.97 -10.05
CA PHE A 45 -10.39 0.77 -10.97
C PHE A 45 -10.88 0.73 -12.41
N ASP A 46 -10.28 1.55 -13.26
CA ASP A 46 -10.65 1.70 -14.67
C ASP A 46 -9.58 1.17 -15.64
N GLY A 47 -8.42 0.74 -15.12
CA GLY A 47 -7.33 0.24 -15.93
C GLY A 47 -6.34 -0.66 -15.18
N PRO A 48 -5.52 -1.42 -15.91
CA PRO A 48 -4.40 -2.17 -15.34
C PRO A 48 -3.11 -1.36 -15.32
N PRO A 49 -2.10 -1.78 -14.52
CA PRO A 49 -2.16 -2.89 -13.57
C PRO A 49 -2.90 -2.50 -12.28
N VAL A 50 -3.52 -3.48 -11.62
CA VAL A 50 -4.03 -3.31 -10.24
C VAL A 50 -3.32 -4.29 -9.33
N ILE A 51 -2.78 -3.81 -8.22
CA ILE A 51 -2.23 -4.65 -7.17
C ILE A 51 -3.24 -4.73 -6.04
N ALA A 52 -3.45 -5.93 -5.51
CA ALA A 52 -4.28 -6.15 -4.34
C ALA A 52 -3.65 -7.18 -3.40
N PHE A 53 -3.66 -6.91 -2.11
CA PHE A 53 -3.27 -7.88 -1.08
C PHE A 53 -4.04 -7.65 0.21
N SER A 54 -4.01 -8.64 1.09
CA SER A 54 -4.63 -8.54 2.41
C SER A 54 -3.60 -8.63 3.53
N VAL A 55 -3.73 -7.73 4.51
CA VAL A 55 -2.89 -7.67 5.72
C VAL A 55 -3.78 -7.37 6.93
N GLU A 56 -3.67 -8.15 8.01
CA GLU A 56 -4.47 -8.02 9.26
C GLU A 56 -6.00 -7.82 9.10
N SER A 57 -6.59 -8.32 8.00
CA SER A 57 -8.01 -8.17 7.60
C SER A 57 -8.35 -6.94 6.77
N GLU A 58 -7.36 -6.13 6.40
CA GLU A 58 -7.52 -5.03 5.47
C GLU A 58 -7.16 -5.45 4.05
N LEU A 59 -8.00 -5.05 3.09
CA LEU A 59 -7.66 -5.15 1.68
C LEU A 59 -6.96 -3.86 1.25
N VAL A 60 -5.69 -3.98 0.87
CA VAL A 60 -4.87 -2.89 0.36
C VAL A 60 -4.78 -3.02 -1.15
N THR A 61 -5.11 -1.95 -1.88
CA THR A 61 -5.16 -1.96 -3.35
C THR A 61 -4.71 -0.63 -3.95
N TRP A 62 -4.07 -0.67 -5.11
CA TRP A 62 -3.84 0.49 -5.98
C TRP A 62 -3.76 0.11 -7.45
N GLN A 63 -3.88 1.14 -8.30
CA GLN A 63 -3.76 1.04 -9.75
C GLN A 63 -2.50 1.75 -10.24
N GLY A 64 -1.96 1.26 -11.37
CA GLY A 64 -0.82 1.83 -12.07
C GLY A 64 0.52 1.36 -11.52
N TYR A 65 1.57 1.62 -12.29
CA TYR A 65 2.94 1.38 -11.85
C TYR A 65 3.35 2.43 -10.80
N ARG A 66 3.75 1.96 -9.62
CA ARG A 66 4.17 2.80 -8.48
C ARG A 66 5.34 2.16 -7.75
N GLN A 67 6.56 2.58 -8.11
CA GLN A 67 7.79 2.04 -7.50
C GLN A 67 7.82 2.29 -5.99
N ASP A 68 7.42 3.48 -5.55
CA ASP A 68 7.35 3.88 -4.15
C ASP A 68 6.45 2.96 -3.31
N LEU A 69 5.28 2.57 -3.84
CA LEU A 69 4.37 1.65 -3.15
C LEU A 69 4.86 0.19 -3.19
N ILE A 70 5.56 -0.21 -4.25
CA ILE A 70 6.19 -1.53 -4.34
C ILE A 70 7.30 -1.64 -3.30
N ASP A 71 8.05 -0.57 -3.08
CA ASP A 71 9.11 -0.50 -2.09
C ASP A 71 8.54 -0.62 -0.67
N LEU A 72 7.48 0.13 -0.37
CA LEU A 72 6.74 0.01 0.88
C LEU A 72 6.14 -1.39 1.08
N LEU A 73 5.65 -2.03 0.03
CA LEU A 73 5.16 -3.41 0.10
C LEU A 73 6.30 -4.39 0.40
N ALA A 74 7.48 -4.20 -0.18
CA ALA A 74 8.64 -5.05 0.11
C ALA A 74 9.00 -4.99 1.60
N ASP A 75 9.11 -3.79 2.14
CA ASP A 75 9.44 -3.57 3.55
C ASP A 75 8.33 -4.09 4.46
N LEU A 76 7.06 -3.94 4.07
CA LEU A 76 5.94 -4.53 4.79
C LEU A 76 6.02 -6.06 4.87
N ILE A 77 6.48 -6.73 3.80
CA ILE A 77 6.67 -8.19 3.79
C ILE A 77 7.81 -8.59 4.72
N GLU A 78 8.90 -7.84 4.71
CA GLU A 78 10.12 -8.14 5.46
C GLU A 78 9.97 -7.86 6.96
N TYR A 79 9.46 -6.68 7.32
CA TYR A 79 9.44 -6.18 8.70
C TYR A 79 8.06 -6.26 9.36
N GLY A 80 7.00 -6.47 8.58
CA GLY A 80 5.63 -6.50 9.08
C GLY A 80 5.02 -5.11 9.29
N LEU A 81 3.79 -5.08 9.80
CA LEU A 81 3.07 -3.84 10.11
C LEU A 81 3.57 -3.20 11.40
N LEU A 82 3.34 -1.89 11.53
CA LEU A 82 3.45 -1.21 12.82
C LEU A 82 2.50 -1.86 13.85
N PRO A 83 2.98 -2.28 15.04
CA PRO A 83 2.13 -2.84 16.08
C PRO A 83 1.07 -1.84 16.53
N ARG A 84 -0.14 -2.32 16.85
CA ARG A 84 -1.27 -1.46 17.30
C ARG A 84 -0.96 -0.57 18.51
N HIS A 85 0.02 -0.97 19.32
CA HIS A 85 0.45 -0.21 20.51
C HIS A 85 1.69 0.68 20.23
N GLY A 86 2.08 0.83 18.97
CA GLY A 86 3.31 1.49 18.56
C GLY A 86 4.56 0.68 18.84
N PHE A 87 5.70 1.16 18.34
CA PHE A 87 7.00 0.69 18.79
C PHE A 87 7.42 1.42 20.07
N ARG A 88 8.23 0.77 20.89
CA ARG A 88 8.89 1.43 22.03
C ARG A 88 10.06 2.32 21.58
N ASP A 89 10.62 2.03 20.40
CA ASP A 89 11.71 2.78 19.77
C ASP A 89 11.15 3.65 18.63
N LEU A 90 11.54 4.92 18.63
CA LEU A 90 11.18 5.87 17.59
C LEU A 90 11.83 5.51 16.26
N CYS A 91 13.05 4.97 16.26
CA CYS A 91 13.74 4.56 15.03
C CYS A 91 12.93 3.48 14.30
N ASP A 92 12.54 2.42 15.02
CA ASP A 92 11.69 1.36 14.49
C ASP A 92 10.34 1.90 13.99
N ALA A 93 9.72 2.83 14.74
CA ALA A 93 8.46 3.46 14.34
C ALA A 93 8.58 4.26 13.04
N ARG A 94 9.72 4.91 12.81
CA ARG A 94 9.97 5.70 11.59
C ARG A 94 10.14 4.81 10.37
N ASP A 95 10.80 3.67 10.51
CA ASP A 95 11.07 2.76 9.39
C ASP A 95 9.90 1.84 9.04
N ALA A 96 8.96 1.66 9.97
CA ALA A 96 7.79 0.82 9.78
C ALA A 96 6.89 1.24 8.62
N VAL A 97 6.12 0.29 8.10
CA VAL A 97 5.09 0.53 7.07
C VAL A 97 3.71 0.47 7.70
N LEU A 98 2.89 1.47 7.34
CA LEU A 98 1.52 1.63 7.78
C LEU A 98 0.56 1.46 6.61
N THR A 99 -0.57 0.81 6.83
CA THR A 99 -1.70 0.95 5.91
C THR A 99 -2.35 2.32 6.07
N ARG A 100 -3.10 2.77 5.05
CA ARG A 100 -3.92 3.98 5.17
C ARG A 100 -4.88 3.93 6.36
N PHE A 101 -5.48 2.78 6.64
CA PHE A 101 -6.39 2.65 7.77
C PHE A 101 -5.66 2.81 9.10
N GLN A 102 -4.48 2.20 9.26
CA GLN A 102 -3.67 2.40 10.46
C GLN A 102 -3.28 3.87 10.62
N ALA A 103 -2.83 4.54 9.55
CA ALA A 103 -2.55 5.98 9.59
C ALA A 103 -3.78 6.78 10.09
N MET A 104 -4.98 6.50 9.57
CA MET A 104 -6.22 7.13 10.05
C MET A 104 -6.50 6.84 11.53
N GLN A 105 -6.28 5.62 11.99
CA GLN A 105 -6.49 5.25 13.39
C GLN A 105 -5.53 6.01 14.31
N HIS A 106 -4.26 6.10 13.93
CA HIS A 106 -3.25 6.85 14.68
C HIS A 106 -3.58 8.34 14.74
N ILE A 107 -3.92 8.97 13.61
CA ILE A 107 -4.29 10.40 13.56
C ILE A 107 -5.51 10.69 14.43
N ARG A 108 -6.56 9.86 14.32
CA ARG A 108 -7.77 10.00 15.15
C ARG A 108 -7.51 9.75 16.63
N GLY A 109 -6.55 8.88 16.96
CA GLY A 109 -6.07 8.69 18.33
C GLY A 109 -5.48 9.96 18.94
N HIS A 110 -4.90 10.84 18.10
CA HIS A 110 -4.42 12.17 18.48
C HIS A 110 -5.50 13.27 18.39
N GLN A 111 -6.76 12.89 18.13
CA GLN A 111 -7.89 13.83 17.95
C GLN A 111 -7.71 14.81 16.78
N LEU A 112 -6.92 14.44 15.77
CA LEU A 112 -6.67 15.22 14.56
C LEU A 112 -7.53 14.73 13.38
N ASP A 113 -7.65 15.55 12.33
CA ASP A 113 -8.35 15.19 11.09
C ASP A 113 -7.41 14.46 10.12
N ALA A 114 -7.83 13.27 9.69
CA ALA A 114 -7.07 12.49 8.71
C ALA A 114 -7.17 13.08 7.29
N ASP A 115 -8.22 13.85 6.98
CA ASP A 115 -8.34 14.48 5.68
C ASP A 115 -7.28 15.58 5.45
N GLU A 116 -6.83 16.26 6.51
CA GLU A 116 -5.69 17.21 6.45
C GLU A 116 -4.39 16.48 6.07
N PHE A 117 -4.07 15.39 6.77
CA PHE A 117 -2.90 14.56 6.43
C PHE A 117 -2.93 14.08 4.97
N PHE A 118 -4.10 13.67 4.48
CA PHE A 118 -4.27 13.20 3.10
C PHE A 118 -4.22 14.32 2.06
N ALA A 119 -4.57 15.54 2.42
CA ALA A 119 -4.39 16.70 1.55
C ALA A 119 -2.90 16.97 1.33
N ASP A 120 -2.08 16.81 2.38
CA ASP A 120 -0.64 17.06 2.33
C ASP A 120 0.15 15.92 1.67
N HIS A 121 -0.21 14.67 1.96
CA HIS A 121 0.59 13.48 1.60
C HIS A 121 -0.07 12.55 0.59
N GLY A 122 -1.27 12.91 0.12
CA GLY A 122 -2.07 12.08 -0.80
C GLY A 122 -2.74 10.89 -0.14
N LYS A 123 -3.78 10.35 -0.80
CA LYS A 123 -4.59 9.20 -0.31
C LYS A 123 -3.99 7.84 -0.67
N HIS A 124 -2.68 7.69 -0.46
CA HIS A 124 -1.94 6.46 -0.75
C HIS A 124 -2.40 5.27 0.13
N PRO A 125 -2.29 4.03 -0.37
CA PRO A 125 -2.70 2.85 0.38
C PRO A 125 -1.73 2.47 1.50
N LEU A 126 -0.45 2.87 1.37
CA LEU A 126 0.65 2.59 2.29
C LEU A 126 1.43 3.88 2.55
N TYR A 127 1.99 3.98 3.75
CA TYR A 127 2.84 5.09 4.17
C TYR A 127 4.05 4.57 4.95
N ARG A 128 5.17 5.30 4.88
CA ARG A 128 6.28 5.13 5.83
C ARG A 128 5.88 5.75 7.17
N GLY A 129 6.26 5.13 8.27
CA GLY A 129 6.01 5.63 9.63
C GLY A 129 6.57 7.04 9.84
N ALA A 130 7.77 7.32 9.32
CA ALA A 130 8.38 8.65 9.35
C ALA A 130 7.46 9.74 8.79
N VAL A 131 6.73 9.48 7.70
CA VAL A 131 5.83 10.47 7.09
C VAL A 131 4.71 10.85 8.06
N LEU A 132 4.13 9.88 8.75
CA LEU A 132 3.08 10.14 9.75
C LEU A 132 3.66 10.84 10.98
N LEU A 133 4.80 10.38 11.48
CA LEU A 133 5.43 10.91 12.69
C LEU A 133 5.89 12.35 12.50
N ASP A 134 6.52 12.66 11.37
CA ASP A 134 6.96 14.02 11.04
C ASP A 134 5.76 14.97 10.94
N TRP A 135 4.64 14.52 10.35
CA TRP A 135 3.40 15.32 10.28
C TRP A 135 2.76 15.54 11.66
N LEU A 136 2.83 14.55 12.55
CA LEU A 136 2.38 14.67 13.94
C LEU A 136 3.32 15.51 14.82
N GLY A 137 4.50 15.88 14.32
CA GLY A 137 5.48 16.71 15.02
C GLY A 137 6.42 15.95 15.98
N TYR A 138 6.68 14.65 15.71
CA TYR A 138 7.62 13.82 16.47
C TYR A 138 9.04 13.82 15.88
#